data_AF-A0A930LC54-F1
#
_entry.id   AF-A0A930LC54-F1
#
_cell.length_a   1.000
_cell.length_b   1.000
_cell.length_c   1.000
_cell.angle_alpha   90.00
_cell.angle_beta   90.00
_cell.angle_gamma   90.00
#
_symmetry.space_group_name_H-M   'P 1'
#
loop_
_entity.id
_entity.type
_entity.pdbx_description
1 polymer ?
#
loop_
_entity_poly.entity_id
_entity_poly.type
_entity_poly.pdbx_seq_one_letter_code
_entity_poly.pdbx_strand_id
1 'polypeptide(L)'
;MTEQDVAEMRRRVRAILNVLAFAHVRAEDMGASAEALEDAPLEMALLDQLRQAVTEQGAEHGRGPSSSGSRSPLDVAALDLWTAVGRSAAETAAAVGVPAGKSPAETMRAVVPHLVHASLPVVVWIGEEWSEWTSKIQEYLQPTRRTPIVRACPVCGQQVRRCRDEFGATVQKPCLVAVWDIEGEQVQRVECSACSAIWPRAFLWNLLSADEEEETLGKLSSGG
;
A
#
# COMPACT_ATOMS: atom_id res chain seq x y z
N MET A 1 -8.10 16.46 23.31
CA MET A 1 -8.87 15.70 22.33
C MET A 1 -10.32 15.74 22.71
N THR A 2 -11.18 16.09 21.76
CA THR A 2 -12.63 16.11 21.89
C THR A 2 -13.21 14.71 21.70
N GLU A 3 -14.46 14.47 22.11
CA GLU A 3 -15.17 13.22 21.79
C GLU A 3 -15.31 13.01 20.26
N GLN A 4 -15.36 14.11 19.50
CA GLN A 4 -15.38 14.10 18.05
C GLN A 4 -14.06 13.56 17.46
N ASP A 5 -12.90 13.97 18.01
CA ASP A 5 -11.58 13.47 17.59
C ASP A 5 -11.44 11.95 17.81
N VAL A 6 -12.01 11.45 18.92
CA VAL A 6 -12.00 10.01 19.27
C VAL A 6 -12.86 9.21 18.30
N ALA A 7 -14.06 9.72 17.98
CA ALA A 7 -14.96 9.08 17.03
C ALA A 7 -14.37 9.05 15.61
N GLU A 8 -13.71 10.13 15.19
CA GLU A 8 -13.00 10.22 13.91
C GLU A 8 -11.83 9.23 13.86
N MET A 9 -11.02 9.13 14.90
CA MET A 9 -9.91 8.18 14.97
C MET A 9 -10.41 6.73 14.85
N ARG A 10 -11.46 6.36 15.59
CA ARG A 10 -12.05 5.01 15.50
C ARG A 10 -12.62 4.73 14.11
N ARG A 11 -13.23 5.73 13.46
CA ARG A 11 -13.73 5.62 12.09
C ARG A 11 -12.59 5.35 11.11
N ARG A 12 -11.47 6.09 11.24
CA ARG A 12 -10.28 5.92 10.40
C ARG A 12 -9.67 4.52 10.55
N VAL A 13 -9.50 4.05 11.79
CA VAL A 13 -8.97 2.71 12.07
C VAL A 13 -9.89 1.63 11.50
N ARG A 14 -11.21 1.79 11.65
CA ARG A 14 -12.18 0.86 11.05
C ARG A 14 -12.08 0.84 9.53
N ALA A 15 -11.89 1.99 8.88
CA ALA A 15 -11.71 2.04 7.43
C ALA A 15 -10.45 1.28 6.98
N ILE A 16 -9.33 1.44 7.69
CA ILE A 16 -8.08 0.71 7.43
C ILE A 16 -8.31 -0.81 7.55
N LEU A 17 -8.90 -1.27 8.64
CA LEU A 17 -9.16 -2.70 8.84
C LEU A 17 -10.18 -3.27 7.84
N ASN A 18 -11.11 -2.44 7.36
CA ASN A 18 -12.05 -2.85 6.31
C ASN A 18 -11.33 -3.15 5.00
N VAL A 19 -10.42 -2.27 4.54
CA VAL A 19 -9.61 -2.50 3.33
C VAL A 19 -8.76 -3.77 3.46
N LEU A 20 -8.20 -4.01 4.65
CA LEU A 20 -7.32 -5.14 4.91
C LEU A 20 -8.05 -6.47 5.00
N ALA A 21 -9.21 -6.51 5.67
CA ALA A 21 -9.86 -7.75 6.10
C ALA A 21 -11.22 -8.01 5.45
N PHE A 22 -11.79 -7.05 4.73
CA PHE A 22 -13.09 -7.18 4.08
C PHE A 22 -12.99 -6.84 2.59
N ALA A 23 -13.85 -7.49 1.80
CA ALA A 23 -14.00 -7.09 0.41
C ALA A 23 -14.57 -5.66 0.37
N HIS A 24 -14.04 -4.83 -0.53
CA HIS A 24 -14.36 -3.40 -0.55
C HIS A 24 -14.48 -2.88 -1.98
N VAL A 25 -15.25 -1.82 -2.15
CA VAL A 25 -15.32 -1.09 -3.42
C VAL A 25 -14.06 -0.25 -3.59
N ARG A 26 -13.51 -0.17 -4.82
CA ARG A 26 -12.31 0.62 -5.10
C ARG A 26 -12.55 2.09 -4.79
N ALA A 27 -11.49 2.77 -4.34
CA ALA A 27 -11.57 4.20 -4.02
C ALA A 27 -11.94 5.08 -5.23
N GLU A 28 -11.63 4.61 -6.44
CA GLU A 28 -11.97 5.25 -7.72
C GLU A 28 -13.48 5.27 -7.98
N ASP A 29 -14.21 4.28 -7.45
CA ASP A 29 -15.65 4.12 -7.65
C ASP A 29 -16.48 4.80 -6.54
N MET A 30 -15.87 5.21 -5.41
CA MET A 30 -16.55 5.87 -4.29
C MET A 30 -17.19 7.24 -4.63
N GLY A 31 -16.88 7.81 -5.80
CA GLY A 31 -17.53 9.01 -6.34
C GLY A 31 -18.75 8.73 -7.23
N ALA A 32 -19.07 7.46 -7.48
CA ALA A 32 -20.19 7.04 -8.32
C ALA A 32 -21.53 7.14 -7.58
N SER A 33 -22.64 7.17 -8.33
CA SER A 33 -23.98 7.16 -7.75
C SER A 33 -24.21 5.91 -6.91
N ALA A 34 -25.11 5.97 -5.92
CA ALA A 34 -25.46 4.81 -5.09
C ALA A 34 -25.89 3.59 -5.94
N GLU A 35 -26.62 3.83 -7.03
CA GLU A 35 -27.04 2.80 -8.00
C GLU A 35 -25.84 2.18 -8.74
N ALA A 36 -24.79 2.94 -9.02
CA ALA A 36 -23.57 2.43 -9.66
C ALA A 36 -22.65 1.69 -8.67
N LEU A 37 -22.75 1.96 -7.37
CA LEU A 37 -22.02 1.27 -6.31
C LEU A 37 -22.63 -0.09 -5.96
N GLU A 38 -23.93 -0.31 -6.21
CA GLU A 38 -24.60 -1.59 -5.95
C GLU A 38 -24.09 -2.72 -6.86
N ASP A 39 -23.69 -2.39 -8.10
CA ASP A 39 -23.15 -3.34 -9.09
C ASP A 39 -21.61 -3.29 -9.20
N ALA A 40 -20.92 -2.49 -8.38
CA ALA A 40 -19.47 -2.36 -8.45
C ALA A 40 -18.77 -3.66 -8.02
N PRO A 41 -17.76 -4.14 -8.79
CA PRO A 41 -17.03 -5.33 -8.41
C PRO A 41 -16.29 -5.10 -7.09
N LEU A 42 -16.55 -5.96 -6.11
CA LEU A 42 -15.85 -5.93 -4.83
C LEU A 42 -14.41 -6.40 -5.03
N GLU A 43 -13.46 -5.55 -4.66
CA GLU A 43 -12.06 -5.92 -4.55
C GLU A 43 -11.88 -6.85 -3.34
N MET A 44 -11.10 -7.90 -3.50
CA MET A 44 -10.76 -8.81 -2.43
C MET A 44 -9.97 -8.08 -1.32
N ALA A 45 -10.17 -8.49 -0.07
CA ALA A 45 -9.41 -7.94 1.06
C ALA A 45 -7.90 -8.13 0.85
N LEU A 46 -7.08 -7.14 1.20
CA LEU A 46 -5.61 -7.21 0.98
C LEU A 46 -4.96 -8.43 1.67
N LEU A 47 -5.46 -8.84 2.83
CA LEU A 47 -4.97 -10.03 3.51
C LEU A 47 -5.33 -11.32 2.76
N ASP A 48 -6.50 -11.36 2.11
CA ASP A 48 -6.86 -12.51 1.29
C ASP A 48 -6.04 -12.53 -0.02
N GLN A 49 -5.75 -11.36 -0.61
CA GLN A 49 -4.83 -11.21 -1.75
C GLN A 49 -3.41 -11.68 -1.40
N LEU A 50 -2.88 -11.27 -0.23
CA LEU A 50 -1.56 -11.73 0.24
C LEU A 50 -1.55 -13.24 0.49
N ARG A 51 -2.63 -13.79 1.07
CA ARG A 51 -2.76 -15.25 1.24
C ARG A 51 -2.72 -15.96 -0.11
N GLN A 52 -3.44 -15.45 -1.11
CA GLN A 52 -3.47 -16.00 -2.45
C GLN A 52 -2.07 -15.96 -3.08
N ALA A 53 -1.31 -14.88 -2.92
CA ALA A 53 0.08 -14.78 -3.39
C ALA A 53 1.00 -15.85 -2.76
N VAL A 54 0.76 -16.23 -1.51
CA VAL A 54 1.50 -17.32 -0.83
C VAL A 54 1.08 -18.70 -1.37
N THR A 55 -0.22 -18.92 -1.66
CA THR A 55 -0.77 -20.25 -1.97
C THR A 55 -0.88 -20.58 -3.46
N GLU A 56 -1.05 -19.58 -4.32
CA GLU A 56 -1.33 -19.73 -5.74
C GLU A 56 -0.21 -19.11 -6.59
N GLN A 57 0.92 -19.81 -6.68
CA GLN A 57 1.85 -19.60 -7.77
C GLN A 57 1.46 -20.49 -8.95
N GLY A 58 0.80 -19.93 -9.97
CA GLY A 58 0.57 -20.68 -11.21
C GLY A 58 -0.46 -20.14 -12.20
N ALA A 59 -1.18 -19.06 -11.91
CA ALA A 59 -2.11 -18.49 -12.89
C ALA A 59 -2.06 -16.95 -12.85
N GLU A 60 -1.56 -16.36 -13.93
CA GLU A 60 -2.00 -15.06 -14.44
C GLU A 60 -1.41 -13.75 -13.88
N HIS A 61 -0.11 -13.69 -13.53
CA HIS A 61 0.60 -12.38 -13.45
C HIS A 61 1.77 -12.23 -14.44
N GLY A 62 1.75 -13.00 -15.53
CA GLY A 62 2.71 -12.83 -16.61
C GLY A 62 2.26 -13.62 -17.83
N ARG A 63 1.69 -12.94 -18.82
CA ARG A 63 1.42 -13.52 -20.13
C ARG A 63 2.74 -13.64 -20.90
N GLY A 64 3.50 -14.69 -20.58
CA GLY A 64 4.64 -15.20 -21.36
C GLY A 64 4.41 -16.68 -21.70
N PRO A 65 4.83 -17.16 -22.89
CA PRO A 65 4.40 -18.47 -23.37
C PRO A 65 5.15 -19.62 -22.66
N SER A 66 4.37 -20.53 -22.10
CA SER A 66 4.63 -21.97 -21.96
C SER A 66 5.97 -22.44 -21.37
N SER A 67 5.93 -22.98 -20.14
CA SER A 67 6.71 -24.18 -19.81
C SER A 67 6.00 -25.07 -18.80
N SER A 68 5.84 -26.32 -19.20
CA SER A 68 5.28 -27.45 -18.45
C SER A 68 5.99 -27.68 -17.11
N GLY A 69 5.20 -27.95 -16.07
CA GLY A 69 5.60 -28.85 -14.97
C GLY A 69 6.77 -28.43 -14.09
N SER A 70 6.61 -27.36 -13.31
CA SER A 70 7.23 -27.28 -11.97
C SER A 70 6.35 -26.39 -11.10
N ARG A 71 5.98 -26.86 -9.90
CA ARG A 71 5.43 -25.95 -8.89
C ARG A 71 6.54 -24.93 -8.62
N SER A 72 6.30 -23.67 -8.92
CA SER A 72 7.25 -22.61 -8.57
C SER A 72 7.55 -22.70 -7.08
N PRO A 73 8.82 -22.48 -6.68
CA PRO A 73 9.18 -22.46 -5.27
C PRO A 73 8.39 -21.35 -4.58
N LEU A 74 7.71 -21.70 -3.47
CA LEU A 74 7.02 -20.79 -2.56
C LEU A 74 7.69 -19.43 -2.53
N ASP A 75 6.91 -18.37 -2.75
CA ASP A 75 7.43 -17.01 -2.61
C ASP A 75 7.80 -16.77 -1.14
N VAL A 76 9.10 -16.86 -0.85
CA VAL A 76 9.64 -16.73 0.50
C VAL A 76 9.35 -15.33 1.04
N ALA A 77 9.36 -14.30 0.19
CA ALA A 77 9.04 -12.94 0.60
C ALA A 77 7.55 -12.79 0.94
N ALA A 78 6.65 -13.40 0.16
CA ALA A 78 5.22 -13.46 0.51
C ALA A 78 4.99 -14.14 1.85
N LEU A 79 5.67 -15.27 2.08
CA LEU A 79 5.52 -16.06 3.30
C LEU A 79 6.06 -15.34 4.53
N ASP A 80 7.20 -14.66 4.40
CA ASP A 80 7.78 -13.84 5.47
C ASP A 80 6.86 -12.66 5.81
N LEU A 81 6.33 -11.98 4.79
CA LEU A 81 5.37 -10.89 4.96
C LEU A 81 4.09 -11.39 5.64
N TRP A 82 3.52 -12.50 5.17
CA TRP A 82 2.34 -13.13 5.75
C TRP A 82 2.55 -13.52 7.22
N THR A 83 3.71 -14.08 7.55
CA THR A 83 4.07 -14.48 8.92
C THR A 83 4.22 -13.27 9.83
N ALA A 84 4.85 -12.20 9.36
CA ALA A 84 5.01 -10.96 10.12
C ALA A 84 3.65 -10.30 10.41
N VAL A 85 2.78 -10.22 9.40
CA VAL A 85 1.40 -9.72 9.54
C VAL A 85 0.59 -10.58 10.51
N GLY A 86 0.75 -11.91 10.49
CA GLY A 86 0.10 -12.81 11.43
C GLY A 86 0.50 -12.59 12.88
N ARG A 87 1.76 -12.24 13.15
CA ARG A 87 2.21 -11.86 14.50
C ARG A 87 1.55 -10.57 14.96
N SER A 88 1.54 -9.54 14.13
CA SER A 88 0.90 -8.25 14.44
C SER A 88 -0.62 -8.40 14.63
N ALA A 89 -1.28 -9.29 13.87
CA ALA A 89 -2.68 -9.66 14.06
C ALA A 89 -2.95 -10.28 15.43
N ALA A 90 -2.10 -11.21 15.88
CA ALA A 90 -2.23 -11.84 17.18
C ALA A 90 -2.01 -10.85 18.33
N GLU A 91 -1.03 -9.95 18.20
CA GLU A 91 -0.76 -8.88 19.17
C GLU A 91 -1.94 -7.90 19.26
N THR A 92 -2.51 -7.54 18.12
CA THR A 92 -3.70 -6.69 18.03
C THR A 92 -4.91 -7.34 18.70
N ALA A 93 -5.15 -8.63 18.45
CA ALA A 93 -6.21 -9.40 19.09
C ALA A 93 -6.06 -9.43 20.61
N ALA A 94 -4.85 -9.68 21.10
CA ALA A 94 -4.54 -9.65 22.52
C ALA A 94 -4.79 -8.27 23.16
N ALA A 95 -4.37 -7.19 22.49
CA ALA A 95 -4.58 -5.82 22.96
C ALA A 95 -6.06 -5.41 23.05
N VAL A 96 -6.91 -6.01 22.21
CA VAL A 96 -8.36 -5.76 22.19
C VAL A 96 -9.14 -6.79 23.04
N GLY A 97 -8.48 -7.84 23.53
CA GLY A 97 -9.06 -8.85 24.39
C GLY A 97 -9.90 -9.91 23.65
N VAL A 98 -9.56 -10.20 22.39
CA VAL A 98 -10.22 -11.22 21.57
C VAL A 98 -9.26 -12.35 21.20
N PRO A 99 -9.73 -13.60 21.02
CA PRO A 99 -8.89 -14.69 20.53
C PRO A 99 -8.41 -14.43 19.10
N ALA A 100 -7.14 -14.79 18.82
CA ALA A 100 -6.64 -14.79 17.44
C ALA A 100 -7.32 -15.88 16.61
N GLY A 101 -7.64 -15.55 15.36
CA GLY A 101 -8.19 -16.49 14.38
C GLY A 101 -7.11 -17.41 13.77
N LYS A 102 -7.50 -18.23 12.79
CA LYS A 102 -6.55 -19.13 12.08
C LYS A 102 -5.73 -18.40 11.02
N SER A 103 -6.13 -17.17 10.68
CA SER A 103 -5.44 -16.31 9.74
C SER A 103 -5.44 -14.85 10.22
N PRO A 104 -4.54 -14.01 9.70
CA PRO A 104 -4.56 -12.58 9.97
C PRO A 104 -5.90 -11.93 9.59
N ALA A 105 -6.49 -12.31 8.45
CA ALA A 105 -7.77 -11.79 7.98
C ALA A 105 -8.92 -12.12 8.95
N GLU A 106 -9.04 -13.39 9.37
CA GLU A 106 -10.02 -13.81 10.37
C GLU A 106 -9.83 -13.06 11.69
N THR A 107 -8.59 -12.88 12.11
CA THR A 107 -8.25 -12.17 13.34
C THR A 107 -8.70 -10.71 13.29
N MET A 108 -8.45 -10.02 12.17
CA MET A 108 -8.90 -8.63 11.99
C MET A 108 -10.41 -8.49 11.89
N ARG A 109 -11.10 -9.44 11.24
CA ARG A 109 -12.57 -9.49 11.27
C ARG A 109 -13.11 -9.62 12.69
N ALA A 110 -12.45 -10.41 13.54
CA ALA A 110 -12.82 -10.56 14.95
C ALA A 110 -12.51 -9.30 15.79
N VAL A 111 -11.47 -8.53 15.45
CA VAL A 111 -11.10 -7.30 16.16
C VAL A 111 -12.05 -6.13 15.87
N VAL A 112 -12.51 -5.96 14.63
CA VAL A 112 -13.29 -4.78 14.18
C VAL A 112 -14.53 -4.46 15.05
N PRO A 113 -15.36 -5.44 15.46
CA PRO A 113 -16.51 -5.17 16.34
C PRO A 113 -16.10 -4.65 17.72
N HIS A 114 -14.93 -5.06 18.23
CA HIS A 114 -14.45 -4.75 19.57
C HIS A 114 -13.68 -3.41 19.65
N LEU A 115 -13.34 -2.82 18.50
CA LEU A 115 -12.72 -1.49 18.44
C LEU A 115 -13.55 -0.40 19.12
N VAL A 116 -14.87 -0.56 19.30
CA VAL A 116 -15.69 0.44 20.01
C VAL A 116 -15.39 0.47 21.52
N HIS A 117 -14.92 -0.64 22.08
CA HIS A 117 -14.63 -0.79 23.50
C HIS A 117 -13.13 -0.66 23.82
N ALA A 118 -12.26 -0.69 22.81
CA ALA A 118 -10.83 -0.52 22.99
C ALA A 118 -10.48 0.88 23.56
N SER A 119 -9.43 0.96 24.37
CA SER A 119 -8.92 2.25 24.85
C SER A 119 -8.37 3.09 23.70
N LEU A 120 -8.40 4.42 23.82
CA LEU A 120 -7.92 5.30 22.76
C LEU A 120 -6.43 5.06 22.40
N PRO A 121 -5.49 4.88 23.36
CA PRO A 121 -4.10 4.54 23.02
C PRO A 121 -3.97 3.28 22.18
N VAL A 122 -4.79 2.25 22.47
CA VAL A 122 -4.84 1.01 21.68
C VAL A 122 -5.35 1.30 20.27
N VAL A 123 -6.41 2.10 20.12
CA VAL A 123 -6.94 2.46 18.80
C VAL A 123 -5.91 3.23 17.96
N VAL A 124 -5.20 4.19 18.56
CA VAL A 124 -4.15 4.96 17.86
C VAL A 124 -3.04 4.04 17.37
N TRP A 125 -2.53 3.17 18.25
CA TRP A 125 -1.51 2.20 17.91
C TRP A 125 -1.96 1.26 16.77
N ILE A 126 -3.19 0.71 16.83
CA ILE A 126 -3.75 -0.11 15.74
C ILE A 126 -3.78 0.69 14.43
N GLY A 127 -4.18 1.96 14.47
CA GLY A 127 -4.20 2.81 13.28
C GLY A 127 -2.83 3.00 12.64
N GLU A 128 -1.80 3.24 13.44
CA GLU A 128 -0.43 3.41 12.97
C GLU A 128 0.13 2.10 12.40
N GLU A 129 0.05 1.02 13.17
CA GLU A 129 0.54 -0.32 12.83
C GLU A 129 -0.09 -0.82 11.52
N TRP A 130 -1.42 -0.75 11.40
CA TRP A 130 -2.13 -1.32 10.25
C TRP A 130 -2.12 -0.41 9.02
N SER A 131 -1.86 0.90 9.18
CA SER A 131 -1.55 1.76 8.03
C SER A 131 -0.21 1.38 7.38
N GLU A 132 0.79 1.05 8.21
CA GLU A 132 2.08 0.58 7.71
C GLU A 132 1.94 -0.78 7.01
N TRP A 133 1.20 -1.73 7.60
CA TRP A 133 0.93 -3.01 6.94
C TRP A 133 0.17 -2.87 5.64
N THR A 134 -0.85 -2.01 5.58
CA THR A 134 -1.57 -1.71 4.33
C THR A 134 -0.59 -1.30 3.24
N SER A 135 0.32 -0.37 3.55
CA SER A 135 1.32 0.13 2.60
C SER A 135 2.27 -0.96 2.13
N LYS A 136 2.81 -1.78 3.04
CA LYS A 136 3.73 -2.88 2.72
C LYS A 136 3.07 -3.97 1.88
N ILE A 137 1.83 -4.33 2.22
CA ILE A 137 1.07 -5.35 1.49
C ILE A 137 0.74 -4.84 0.09
N GLN A 138 0.30 -3.59 -0.05
CA GLN A 138 0.04 -2.98 -1.36
C GLN A 138 1.31 -2.88 -2.21
N GLU A 139 2.44 -2.45 -1.64
CA GLU A 139 3.73 -2.40 -2.36
C GLU A 139 4.19 -3.79 -2.79
N TYR A 140 3.90 -4.82 -2.01
CA TYR A 140 4.19 -6.20 -2.36
C TYR A 140 3.30 -6.73 -3.49
N LEU A 141 1.97 -6.55 -3.36
CA LEU A 141 0.98 -7.08 -4.31
C LEU A 141 0.96 -6.31 -5.62
N GLN A 142 1.16 -5.00 -5.56
CA GLN A 142 1.18 -4.09 -6.70
C GLN A 142 2.40 -3.19 -6.54
N PRO A 143 3.62 -3.70 -6.86
CA PRO A 143 4.83 -2.90 -6.80
C PRO A 143 4.69 -1.76 -7.81
N THR A 144 4.22 -0.62 -7.33
CA THR A 144 4.04 0.55 -8.17
C THR A 144 5.43 0.98 -8.58
N ARG A 145 5.71 0.95 -9.88
CA ARG A 145 6.98 1.43 -10.40
C ARG A 145 7.14 2.87 -9.89
N ARG A 146 8.28 3.14 -9.27
CA ARG A 146 8.64 4.44 -8.70
C ARG A 146 10.00 4.83 -9.25
N THR A 147 10.04 5.87 -10.08
CA THR A 147 11.30 6.38 -10.63
C THR A 147 11.74 7.59 -9.83
N PRO A 148 12.92 7.56 -9.17
CA PRO A 148 13.43 8.72 -8.45
C PRO A 148 13.70 9.90 -9.39
N ILE A 149 13.34 11.10 -8.96
CA ILE A 149 13.62 12.36 -9.66
C ILE A 149 14.68 13.12 -8.84
N VAL A 150 15.85 13.35 -9.43
CA VAL A 150 17.00 13.99 -8.75
C VAL A 150 16.86 15.52 -8.77
N ARG A 151 15.84 16.02 -8.08
CA ARG A 151 15.52 17.46 -7.96
C ARG A 151 15.05 17.80 -6.54
N ALA A 152 15.20 19.08 -6.19
CA ALA A 152 14.66 19.62 -4.96
C ALA A 152 13.13 19.72 -5.07
N CYS A 153 12.44 19.38 -3.99
CA CYS A 153 11.02 19.61 -3.84
C CYS A 153 10.73 21.12 -3.90
N PRO A 154 9.79 21.57 -4.76
CA PRO A 154 9.44 22.98 -4.86
C PRO A 154 8.71 23.52 -3.62
N VAL A 155 8.17 22.62 -2.77
CA VAL A 155 7.45 22.98 -1.55
C VAL A 155 8.39 23.03 -0.35
N CYS A 156 9.21 22.00 -0.12
CA CYS A 156 10.04 21.90 1.08
C CYS A 156 11.54 22.14 0.84
N GLY A 157 11.97 22.33 -0.42
CA GLY A 157 13.36 22.56 -0.80
C GLY A 157 14.30 21.36 -0.61
N GLN A 158 13.84 20.26 -0.01
CA GLN A 158 14.65 19.06 0.19
C GLN A 158 14.90 18.39 -1.15
N GLN A 159 16.11 17.89 -1.40
CA GLN A 159 16.43 17.07 -2.58
C GLN A 159 16.46 15.58 -2.23
N VAL A 160 16.84 15.26 -0.99
CA VAL A 160 16.96 13.90 -0.48
C VAL A 160 16.19 13.76 0.83
N ARG A 161 15.61 12.58 1.04
CA ARG A 161 15.10 12.14 2.34
C ARG A 161 16.08 11.15 2.97
N ARG A 162 16.23 11.22 4.29
CA ARG A 162 16.92 10.17 5.08
C ARG A 162 15.88 9.14 5.49
N CYS A 163 16.11 7.88 5.17
CA CYS A 163 15.26 6.76 5.61
C CYS A 163 16.14 5.62 6.09
N ARG A 164 15.57 4.66 6.83
CA ARG A 164 16.26 3.41 7.11
C ARG A 164 16.04 2.43 5.97
N ASP A 165 17.08 1.68 5.61
CA ASP A 165 16.93 0.53 4.74
C ASP A 165 16.42 -0.69 5.52
N GLU A 166 16.28 -1.82 4.84
CA GLU A 166 15.85 -3.11 5.40
C GLU A 166 16.80 -3.66 6.48
N PHE A 167 18.04 -3.17 6.55
CA PHE A 167 19.05 -3.53 7.55
C PHE A 167 19.15 -2.50 8.68
N GLY A 168 18.28 -1.48 8.68
CA GLY A 168 18.25 -0.42 9.69
C GLY A 168 19.32 0.67 9.51
N ALA A 169 20.12 0.61 8.45
CA ALA A 169 21.12 1.64 8.15
C ALA A 169 20.45 2.89 7.60
N THR A 170 20.97 4.06 7.97
CA THR A 170 20.45 5.34 7.45
C THR A 170 20.97 5.57 6.04
N VAL A 171 20.06 5.57 5.07
CA VAL A 171 20.33 5.83 3.65
C VAL A 171 19.68 7.13 3.20
N GLN A 172 20.23 7.73 2.14
CA GLN A 172 19.63 8.89 1.48
C GLN A 172 18.97 8.47 0.18
N LYS A 173 17.70 8.83 -0.01
CA LYS A 173 16.95 8.59 -1.24
C LYS A 173 16.46 9.91 -1.81
N PRO A 174 16.36 10.09 -3.14
CA PRO A 174 15.73 11.28 -3.71
C PRO A 174 14.34 11.50 -3.13
N CYS A 175 14.00 12.75 -2.84
CA CYS A 175 12.74 13.07 -2.21
C CYS A 175 11.58 13.05 -3.22
N LEU A 176 11.81 13.40 -4.48
CA LEU A 176 10.81 13.38 -5.54
C LEU A 176 10.82 12.03 -6.22
N VAL A 177 9.65 11.46 -6.44
CA VAL A 177 9.46 10.19 -7.15
C VAL A 177 8.31 10.33 -8.14
N ALA A 178 8.53 9.87 -9.36
CA ALA A 178 7.47 9.63 -10.33
C ALA A 178 6.80 8.30 -10.00
N VAL A 179 5.50 8.33 -9.77
CA VAL A 179 4.69 7.15 -9.50
C VAL A 179 3.96 6.79 -10.79
N TRP A 180 4.19 5.57 -11.24
CA TRP A 180 3.59 5.03 -12.44
C TRP A 180 2.19 4.49 -12.14
N ASP A 181 1.37 4.34 -13.18
CA ASP A 181 0.13 3.59 -13.10
C ASP A 181 0.38 2.11 -12.81
N ILE A 182 -0.70 1.39 -12.52
CA ILE A 182 -0.67 -0.03 -12.15
C ILE A 182 -0.11 -0.89 -13.29
N GLU A 183 -0.33 -0.46 -14.53
CA GLU A 183 0.16 -1.11 -15.75
C GLU A 183 1.65 -0.78 -16.03
N GLY A 184 2.22 0.22 -15.34
CA GLY A 184 3.61 0.64 -15.48
C GLY A 184 3.91 1.36 -16.79
N GLU A 185 2.90 1.71 -17.56
CA GLU A 185 3.00 2.34 -18.88
C GLU A 185 3.22 3.84 -18.78
N GLN A 186 2.66 4.47 -17.74
CA GLN A 186 2.60 5.92 -17.69
C GLN A 186 2.79 6.46 -16.27
N VAL A 187 3.51 7.57 -16.14
CA VAL A 187 3.55 8.32 -14.88
C VAL A 187 2.13 8.84 -14.58
N GLN A 188 1.56 8.40 -13.46
CA GLN A 188 0.26 8.85 -12.97
C GLN A 188 0.40 10.18 -12.22
N ARG A 189 1.42 10.27 -11.35
CA ARG A 189 1.65 11.43 -10.48
C ARG A 189 3.12 11.56 -10.08
N VAL A 190 3.50 12.72 -9.57
CA VAL A 190 4.77 12.95 -8.88
C VAL A 190 4.47 13.21 -7.42
N GLU A 191 5.24 12.60 -6.50
CA GLU A 191 5.09 12.84 -5.08
C GLU A 191 6.44 13.17 -4.43
N CYS A 192 6.40 14.04 -3.41
CA CYS A 192 7.53 14.27 -2.54
C CYS A 192 7.40 13.40 -1.29
N SER A 193 8.27 12.43 -1.18
CA SER A 193 8.37 11.54 -0.03
C SER A 193 8.92 12.17 1.26
N ALA A 194 9.30 13.45 1.25
CA ALA A 194 9.76 14.17 2.44
C ALA A 194 8.66 15.05 3.06
N CYS A 195 7.83 15.70 2.26
CA CYS A 195 6.73 16.56 2.74
C CYS A 195 5.33 16.09 2.31
N SER A 196 5.24 14.96 1.61
CA SER A 196 4.01 14.35 1.10
C SER A 196 3.23 15.20 0.10
N ALA A 197 3.84 16.25 -0.48
CA ALA A 197 3.23 17.01 -1.56
C ALA A 197 3.05 16.13 -2.82
N ILE A 198 1.92 16.27 -3.50
CA ILE A 198 1.54 15.47 -4.67
C ILE A 198 1.22 16.43 -5.82
N TRP A 199 1.71 16.07 -7.02
CA TRP A 199 1.43 16.80 -8.24
C TRP A 199 0.90 15.87 -9.34
N PRO A 200 0.01 16.37 -10.21
CA PRO A 200 -0.43 15.62 -11.38
C PRO A 200 0.73 15.36 -12.35
N ARG A 201 0.60 14.36 -13.21
CA ARG A 201 1.60 14.01 -14.26
C ARG A 201 2.15 15.23 -15.00
N ALA A 202 1.30 16.20 -15.35
CA ALA A 202 1.70 17.40 -16.08
C ALA A 202 2.81 18.20 -15.39
N PHE A 203 2.93 18.08 -14.06
CA PHE A 203 3.98 18.72 -13.29
C PHE A 203 5.38 18.17 -13.58
N LEU A 204 5.49 16.94 -14.06
CA LEU A 204 6.77 16.35 -14.45
C LEU A 204 7.50 17.23 -15.48
N TRP A 205 6.77 17.79 -16.44
CA TRP A 205 7.31 18.68 -17.46
C TRP A 205 7.87 19.99 -16.90
N ASN A 206 7.34 20.46 -15.76
CA ASN A 206 7.86 21.65 -15.11
C ASN A 206 9.16 21.38 -14.31
N LEU A 207 9.54 20.11 -14.12
CA LEU A 207 10.72 19.70 -13.38
C LEU A 207 11.92 19.35 -14.28
N LEU A 208 11.66 19.07 -15.56
CA LEU A 208 12.66 18.66 -16.54
C LEU A 208 13.10 19.87 -17.36
N SER A 209 14.39 19.99 -17.69
CA SER A 209 14.84 20.93 -18.73
C SER A 209 14.60 20.33 -20.13
N ALA A 210 14.59 21.15 -21.17
CA ALA A 210 14.35 20.71 -22.55
C ALA A 210 15.32 19.59 -23.02
N ASP A 211 16.57 19.60 -22.54
CA ASP A 211 17.56 18.55 -22.85
C ASP A 211 17.32 17.26 -22.04
N GLU A 212 16.72 17.37 -20.85
CA GLU A 212 16.39 16.24 -19.97
C GLU A 212 15.05 15.60 -20.35
N GLU A 213 14.17 16.31 -21.04
CA GLU A 213 12.92 15.77 -21.57
C GLU A 213 13.18 14.59 -22.50
N GLU A 214 14.17 14.67 -23.39
CA GLU A 214 14.48 13.63 -24.37
C GLU A 214 15.15 12.40 -23.73
N GLU A 215 16.09 12.60 -22.80
CA GLU A 215 16.73 11.50 -22.05
C GLU A 215 15.77 10.84 -21.05
N THR A 216 14.93 11.63 -20.40
CA THR A 216 13.91 11.13 -19.48
C THR A 216 12.81 10.42 -20.26
N LEU A 217 12.35 10.96 -21.39
CA LEU A 217 11.46 10.23 -22.32
C LEU A 217 12.10 8.91 -22.76
N GLY A 218 13.40 8.85 -23.01
CA GLY A 218 14.14 7.60 -23.25
C GLY A 218 14.06 6.63 -22.08
N LYS A 219 14.34 7.05 -20.84
CA LYS A 219 14.26 6.20 -19.63
C LYS A 219 12.82 5.85 -19.21
N LEU A 220 11.86 6.68 -19.57
CA LEU A 220 10.43 6.47 -19.32
C LEU A 220 9.79 5.58 -20.41
N SER A 221 10.26 5.63 -21.66
CA SER A 221 9.76 4.77 -22.76
C SER A 221 10.50 3.44 -22.89
N SER A 222 11.75 3.38 -22.45
CA SER A 222 12.60 2.18 -22.46
C SER A 222 12.53 1.49 -21.09
N GLY A 223 11.38 0.90 -20.76
CA GLY A 223 11.29 -0.03 -19.63
C GLY A 223 11.94 -1.37 -20.00
N GLY A 224 13.22 -1.54 -19.68
CA GLY A 224 13.95 -2.80 -19.71
C GLY A 224 14.79 -2.94 -18.45
#